data_AF-X0ZUS3-F1
#
_entry.id   AF-X0ZUS3-F1
#
_cell.length_a   1.000
_cell.length_b   1.000
_cell.length_c   1.000
_cell.angle_alpha   90.00
_cell.angle_beta   90.00
_cell.angle_gamma   90.00
#
_symmetry.space_group_name_H-M   'P 1'
#
loop_
_entity.id
_entity.type
_entity.pdbx_description
1 polymer ?
#
loop_
_entity_poly.entity_id
_entity_poly.type
_entity_poly.pdbx_seq_one_letter_code
_entity_poly.pdbx_strand_id
1 'polypeptide(L)'
;MEVGPDNVAKTAMDMGVVTPLESNPAIGLGGIGGVSPLDMASSFSTLANNGTYYKPVSILKVKDSDENIIEEYQQEIKRPIRDSTAHFVTEILKRVITSGTGKRADIGRPAAGKTGTTQEYTDAWFVGYTPELTASVWIGYPEETKPMSRIRDTIVVGGTFPADIWRIFMIEALKDVPVSDFPKPDKGLVEIEVCSSSGLLPGPFCPEIERQLSMFVEGSEPKTYCNEHNKVSIPNLIGLSKDEAIKILESLKLLNIEIIEEFNTDYPKGKVF
;
A
#
# COMPACT_ATOMS: atom_id res chain seq x y z
N MET A 1 -15.44 -2.07 -1.20
CA MET A 1 -16.69 -2.00 -1.99
C MET A 1 -16.59 -1.00 -3.14
N GLU A 2 -16.06 0.20 -2.92
CA GLU A 2 -16.00 1.29 -3.91
C GLU A 2 -15.39 0.90 -5.27
N VAL A 3 -14.33 0.09 -5.28
CA VAL A 3 -13.70 -0.38 -6.54
C VAL A 3 -14.44 -1.55 -7.20
N GLY A 4 -15.33 -2.25 -6.49
CA GLY A 4 -16.05 -3.44 -6.97
C GLY A 4 -15.21 -4.74 -7.01
N PRO A 5 -15.77 -5.89 -6.59
CA PRO A 5 -15.03 -7.16 -6.56
C PRO A 5 -14.65 -7.69 -7.94
N ASP A 6 -15.45 -7.41 -8.98
CA ASP A 6 -15.13 -7.79 -10.36
C ASP A 6 -13.85 -7.13 -10.87
N ASN A 7 -13.64 -5.85 -10.55
CA ASN A 7 -12.43 -5.13 -10.94
C ASN A 7 -11.20 -5.68 -10.22
N VAL A 8 -11.36 -6.12 -8.96
CA VAL A 8 -10.27 -6.77 -8.19
C VAL A 8 -9.90 -8.10 -8.83
N ALA A 9 -10.90 -8.95 -9.11
CA ALA A 9 -10.68 -10.24 -9.78
C ALA A 9 -10.02 -10.06 -11.15
N LYS A 10 -10.55 -9.13 -11.95
CA LYS A 10 -9.98 -8.79 -13.28
C LYS A 10 -8.53 -8.34 -13.17
N THR A 11 -8.22 -7.44 -12.24
CA THR A 11 -6.86 -6.93 -12.04
C THR A 11 -5.91 -8.06 -11.65
N ALA A 12 -6.30 -8.94 -10.73
CA ALA A 12 -5.50 -10.10 -10.34
C ALA A 12 -5.23 -11.05 -11.53
N MET A 13 -6.25 -11.31 -12.35
CA MET A 13 -6.10 -12.14 -13.56
C MET A 13 -5.19 -11.48 -14.60
N ASP A 14 -5.35 -10.18 -14.84
CA ASP A 14 -4.50 -9.42 -15.77
C ASP A 14 -3.04 -9.35 -15.30
N MET A 15 -2.80 -9.45 -13.99
CA MET A 15 -1.47 -9.55 -13.37
C MET A 15 -0.87 -10.96 -13.44
N GLY A 16 -1.63 -11.99 -13.85
CA GLY A 16 -1.10 -13.33 -14.07
C GLY A 16 -1.61 -14.42 -13.13
N VAL A 17 -2.70 -14.17 -12.39
CA VAL A 17 -3.45 -15.23 -11.70
C VAL A 17 -4.31 -15.97 -12.73
N VAL A 18 -4.07 -17.27 -12.91
CA VAL A 18 -4.83 -18.09 -13.86
C VAL A 18 -5.93 -18.92 -13.19
N THR A 19 -5.80 -19.15 -11.87
CA THR A 19 -6.86 -19.78 -11.07
C THR A 19 -8.16 -18.96 -11.19
N PRO A 20 -9.32 -19.58 -11.51
CA PRO A 20 -10.60 -18.88 -11.55
C PRO A 20 -10.91 -18.20 -10.22
N LEU A 21 -11.24 -16.91 -10.28
CA LEU A 21 -11.52 -16.10 -9.09
C LEU A 21 -13.02 -15.82 -8.96
N GLU A 22 -13.52 -15.95 -7.73
CA GLU A 22 -14.87 -15.51 -7.40
C GLU A 22 -14.92 -13.99 -7.16
N SER A 23 -15.84 -13.31 -7.83
CA SER A 23 -16.05 -11.86 -7.67
C SER A 23 -17.04 -11.53 -6.56
N ASN A 24 -16.77 -11.94 -5.33
CA ASN A 24 -17.57 -11.57 -4.16
C ASN A 24 -16.78 -10.63 -3.21
N PRO A 25 -17.42 -9.94 -2.25
CA PRO A 25 -16.72 -9.01 -1.37
C PRO A 25 -15.56 -9.62 -0.55
N ALA A 26 -15.55 -10.93 -0.30
CA ALA A 26 -14.50 -11.60 0.45
C ALA A 26 -13.15 -11.64 -0.30
N ILE A 27 -13.14 -11.38 -1.62
CA ILE A 27 -11.90 -11.27 -2.40
C ILE A 27 -10.94 -10.22 -1.83
N GLY A 28 -11.45 -9.14 -1.24
CA GLY A 28 -10.63 -8.10 -0.61
C GLY A 28 -9.85 -8.59 0.63
N LEU A 29 -10.24 -9.73 1.20
CA LEU A 29 -9.58 -10.35 2.35
C LEU A 29 -8.90 -11.69 1.99
N GLY A 30 -8.92 -12.08 0.71
CA GLY A 30 -8.42 -13.39 0.25
C GLY A 30 -9.38 -14.56 0.54
N GLY A 31 -10.65 -14.29 0.86
CA GLY A 31 -11.68 -15.30 1.07
C GLY A 31 -12.24 -15.90 -0.22
N ILE A 32 -11.34 -16.34 -1.10
CA ILE A 32 -11.62 -17.02 -2.37
C ILE A 32 -11.18 -18.50 -2.26
N GLY A 33 -11.54 -19.33 -3.23
CA GLY A 33 -11.23 -20.78 -3.27
C GLY A 33 -9.74 -21.17 -3.35
N GLY A 34 -8.82 -20.26 -3.03
CA GLY A 34 -7.37 -20.45 -3.08
C GLY A 34 -6.75 -20.06 -4.43
N VAL A 35 -5.42 -19.92 -4.43
CA VAL A 35 -4.59 -19.68 -5.62
C VAL A 35 -3.28 -20.44 -5.47
N SER A 36 -2.60 -20.74 -6.58
CA SER A 36 -1.33 -21.46 -6.53
C SER A 36 -0.17 -20.54 -6.13
N PRO A 37 0.94 -21.08 -5.58
CA PRO A 37 2.16 -20.29 -5.40
C PRO A 37 2.69 -19.68 -6.69
N LEU A 38 2.47 -20.33 -7.84
CA LEU A 38 2.84 -19.80 -9.15
C LEU A 38 1.99 -18.59 -9.54
N ASP A 39 0.67 -18.60 -9.28
CA ASP A 39 -0.21 -17.44 -9.49
C ASP A 39 0.28 -16.23 -8.69
N MET A 40 0.67 -16.46 -7.43
CA MET A 40 1.16 -15.42 -6.54
C MET A 40 2.53 -14.88 -6.99
N ALA A 41 3.46 -15.75 -7.38
CA ALA A 41 4.76 -15.31 -7.91
C ALA A 41 4.60 -14.54 -9.23
N SER A 42 3.72 -15.01 -10.11
CA SER A 42 3.38 -14.39 -11.39
C SER A 42 2.79 -12.98 -11.20
N SER A 43 1.79 -12.85 -10.32
CA SER A 43 1.15 -11.57 -10.02
C SER A 43 2.07 -10.56 -9.35
N PHE A 44 2.90 -10.99 -8.40
CA PHE A 44 3.88 -10.09 -7.76
C PHE A 44 5.03 -9.72 -8.71
N SER A 45 5.40 -10.60 -9.65
CA SER A 45 6.36 -10.30 -10.71
C SER A 45 5.88 -9.16 -11.61
N THR A 46 4.57 -9.05 -11.84
CA THR A 46 4.00 -7.89 -12.56
C THR A 46 4.31 -6.57 -11.84
N LEU A 47 4.26 -6.53 -10.50
CA LEU A 47 4.64 -5.34 -9.72
C LEU A 47 6.15 -5.09 -9.79
N ALA A 48 6.95 -6.15 -9.61
CA ALA A 48 8.41 -6.07 -9.71
C ALA A 48 8.88 -5.52 -11.08
N ASN A 49 8.15 -5.84 -12.14
CA ASN A 49 8.40 -5.39 -13.51
C ASN A 49 7.65 -4.09 -13.88
N ASN A 50 7.48 -3.17 -12.94
CA ASN A 50 6.84 -1.86 -13.14
C ASN A 50 5.48 -1.95 -13.86
N GLY A 51 4.66 -2.92 -13.46
CA GLY A 51 3.31 -3.13 -13.96
C GLY A 51 3.23 -3.92 -15.26
N THR A 52 4.33 -4.54 -15.70
CA THR A 52 4.38 -5.37 -16.90
C THR A 52 4.30 -6.84 -16.53
N TYR A 53 3.28 -7.53 -17.04
CA TYR A 53 3.12 -8.95 -16.91
C TYR A 53 3.92 -9.69 -17.98
N TYR A 54 4.68 -10.68 -17.54
CA TYR A 54 5.34 -11.67 -18.37
C TYR A 54 4.84 -13.06 -17.99
N LYS A 55 4.37 -13.82 -18.98
CA LYS A 55 3.89 -15.18 -18.76
C LYS A 55 5.04 -16.07 -18.24
N PRO A 56 4.89 -16.72 -17.06
CA PRO A 56 5.88 -17.67 -16.58
C PRO A 56 6.05 -18.83 -17.57
N VAL A 57 7.30 -19.19 -17.86
CA VAL A 57 7.66 -20.27 -18.79
C VAL A 57 8.83 -21.06 -18.23
N SER A 58 8.80 -22.38 -18.37
CA SER A 58 9.90 -23.28 -17.98
C SER A 58 10.70 -23.81 -19.18
N ILE A 59 10.12 -23.79 -20.38
CA ILE A 59 10.74 -24.28 -21.62
C ILE A 59 10.93 -23.10 -22.57
N LEU A 60 12.18 -22.71 -22.80
CA LEU A 60 12.50 -21.58 -23.70
C LEU A 60 12.57 -22.02 -25.17
N LYS A 61 12.99 -23.25 -25.43
CA LYS A 61 13.25 -23.75 -26.78
C LYS A 61 13.21 -25.28 -26.83
N VAL A 62 12.60 -25.82 -27.88
CA VAL A 62 12.56 -27.25 -28.19
C VAL A 62 13.21 -27.47 -29.55
N LYS A 63 14.15 -28.41 -29.63
CA LYS A 63 14.84 -28.79 -30.86
C LYS A 63 14.70 -30.28 -31.14
N ASP A 64 14.78 -30.67 -32.40
CA ASP A 64 14.92 -32.08 -32.81
C ASP A 64 16.37 -32.57 -32.73
N SER A 65 16.62 -33.83 -33.13
CA SER A 65 17.96 -34.43 -33.16
C SER A 65 18.91 -33.78 -34.17
N ASP A 66 18.37 -33.05 -35.15
CA ASP A 66 19.11 -32.38 -36.22
C ASP A 66 19.32 -30.88 -35.91
N GLU A 67 19.07 -30.47 -34.66
CA GLU A 67 19.16 -29.09 -34.16
C GLU A 67 18.13 -28.11 -34.76
N ASN A 68 17.11 -28.59 -35.47
CA ASN A 68 16.05 -27.73 -35.98
C ASN A 68 15.14 -27.29 -34.84
N ILE A 69 14.72 -26.02 -34.86
CA ILE A 69 13.84 -25.44 -33.86
C ILE A 69 12.40 -25.92 -34.15
N ILE A 70 11.83 -26.67 -33.21
CA ILE A 70 10.42 -27.09 -33.25
C ILE A 70 9.55 -26.00 -32.63
N GLU A 71 9.98 -25.46 -31.48
CA GLU A 71 9.26 -24.46 -30.73
C GLU A 71 10.26 -23.53 -30.03
N GLU A 72 9.94 -22.24 -29.96
CA GLU A 72 10.73 -21.24 -29.25
C GLU A 72 9.79 -20.24 -28.60
N TYR A 73 10.00 -20.02 -27.30
CA TYR A 73 9.18 -19.14 -26.50
C TYR A 73 9.14 -17.73 -27.11
N GLN A 74 7.93 -17.26 -27.40
CA GLN A 74 7.68 -15.89 -27.82
C GLN A 74 7.13 -15.13 -26.63
N GLN A 75 7.82 -14.04 -26.26
CA GLN A 75 7.46 -13.25 -25.10
C GLN A 75 6.19 -12.44 -25.38
N GLU A 76 5.11 -12.79 -24.69
CA GLU A 76 3.90 -11.98 -24.65
C GLU A 76 4.03 -10.90 -23.57
N ILE A 77 3.90 -9.63 -23.98
CA ILE A 77 3.99 -8.49 -23.08
C ILE A 77 2.58 -7.92 -22.87
N LYS A 78 2.13 -7.85 -21.61
CA LYS A 78 0.92 -7.13 -21.23
C LYS A 78 1.26 -6.13 -20.13
N ARG A 79 0.67 -4.94 -20.17
CA ARG A 79 0.85 -3.92 -19.12
C ARG A 79 -0.47 -3.70 -18.39
N PRO A 80 -0.83 -4.55 -17.42
CA PRO A 80 -2.06 -4.40 -16.64
C PRO A 80 -2.04 -3.17 -15.73
N ILE A 81 -0.87 -2.78 -15.23
CA ILE A 81 -0.72 -1.70 -14.24
C ILE A 81 0.21 -0.62 -14.81
N ARG A 82 -0.13 0.66 -14.57
CA ARG A 82 0.76 1.78 -14.93
C ARG A 82 2.02 1.69 -14.07
N ASP A 83 3.17 2.06 -14.63
CA ASP A 83 4.45 2.09 -13.93
C ASP A 83 4.41 2.94 -12.65
N SER A 84 3.76 4.11 -12.67
CA SER A 84 3.55 4.95 -11.48
C SER A 84 2.77 4.24 -10.38
N THR A 85 1.70 3.52 -10.73
CA THR A 85 0.92 2.74 -9.77
C THR A 85 1.72 1.57 -9.22
N ALA A 86 2.44 0.83 -10.07
CA ALA A 86 3.28 -0.30 -9.63
C ALA A 86 4.41 0.16 -8.70
N HIS A 87 5.07 1.28 -9.02
CA HIS A 87 6.10 1.88 -8.19
C HIS A 87 5.53 2.34 -6.83
N PHE A 88 4.38 3.02 -6.83
CA PHE A 88 3.72 3.45 -5.61
C PHE A 88 3.35 2.26 -4.70
N VAL A 89 2.79 1.19 -5.28
CA VAL A 89 2.51 -0.06 -4.55
C VAL A 89 3.81 -0.70 -4.03
N THR A 90 4.89 -0.67 -4.80
CA THR A 90 6.20 -1.18 -4.39
C THR A 90 6.74 -0.43 -3.16
N GLU A 91 6.64 0.90 -3.14
CA GLU A 91 7.04 1.71 -1.97
C GLU A 91 6.22 1.38 -0.72
N ILE A 92 4.91 1.11 -0.86
CA ILE A 92 4.07 0.61 0.24
C ILE A 92 4.55 -0.77 0.70
N LEU A 93 4.83 -1.68 -0.22
CA LEU A 93 5.24 -3.05 0.08
C LEU A 93 6.66 -3.14 0.68
N LYS A 94 7.57 -2.21 0.35
CA LYS A 94 8.86 -2.06 1.04
C LYS A 94 8.66 -1.85 2.54
N ARG A 95 7.65 -1.04 2.93
CA ARG A 95 7.37 -0.76 4.35
C ARG A 95 6.91 -1.99 5.13
N VAL A 96 6.33 -2.99 4.48
CA VAL A 96 5.96 -4.27 5.13
C VAL A 96 7.20 -4.97 5.69
N ILE A 97 8.32 -4.92 4.95
CA ILE A 97 9.59 -5.51 5.37
C ILE A 97 10.31 -4.58 6.34
N THR A 98 10.43 -3.29 6.06
CA THR A 98 11.25 -2.39 6.90
C THR A 98 10.62 -2.06 8.26
N SER A 99 9.28 -1.99 8.33
CA SER A 99 8.58 -1.52 9.54
C SER A 99 7.29 -2.26 9.87
N GLY A 100 6.80 -3.12 8.98
CA GLY A 100 5.51 -3.80 9.10
C GLY A 100 5.57 -5.25 9.58
N THR A 101 4.66 -6.07 9.04
CA THR A 101 4.46 -7.47 9.45
C THR A 101 5.51 -8.44 8.90
N GLY A 102 6.29 -8.02 7.90
CA GLY A 102 7.26 -8.85 7.18
C GLY A 102 8.70 -8.64 7.59
N LYS A 103 8.99 -8.09 8.77
CA LYS A 103 10.37 -7.75 9.22
C LYS A 103 11.39 -8.88 9.09
N ARG A 104 10.95 -10.13 9.28
CA ARG A 104 11.82 -11.30 9.14
C ARG A 104 12.24 -11.60 7.70
N ALA A 105 11.61 -10.98 6.72
CA ALA A 105 12.00 -11.07 5.31
C ALA A 105 13.10 -10.07 4.92
N ASP A 106 13.67 -9.31 5.85
CA ASP A 106 14.76 -8.39 5.53
C ASP A 106 16.03 -9.15 5.11
N ILE A 107 16.43 -8.92 3.86
CA ILE A 107 17.59 -9.52 3.20
C ILE A 107 18.77 -8.54 3.05
N GLY A 108 18.67 -7.32 3.60
CA GLY A 108 19.73 -6.31 3.54
C GLY A 108 19.92 -5.62 2.17
N ARG A 109 18.94 -5.74 1.27
CA ARG A 109 18.87 -5.04 -0.03
C ARG A 109 17.45 -4.57 -0.32
N PRO A 110 17.22 -3.67 -1.29
CA PRO A 110 15.87 -3.24 -1.67
C PRO A 110 14.98 -4.44 -2.00
N ALA A 111 13.91 -4.60 -1.22
CA ALA A 111 12.94 -5.68 -1.35
C ALA A 111 11.55 -5.19 -0.93
N ALA A 112 10.53 -5.75 -1.57
CA ALA A 112 9.14 -5.50 -1.31
C ALA A 112 8.41 -6.83 -1.09
N GLY A 113 7.39 -6.86 -0.23
CA GLY A 113 6.65 -8.09 -0.04
C GLY A 113 5.42 -7.94 0.84
N LYS A 114 4.67 -9.02 0.95
CA LYS A 114 3.45 -9.06 1.75
C LYS A 114 3.29 -10.38 2.47
N THR A 115 2.92 -10.27 3.75
CA THR A 115 2.45 -11.40 4.55
C THR A 115 0.99 -11.72 4.23
N GLY A 116 0.65 -13.00 4.16
CA GLY A 116 -0.72 -13.51 4.16
C GLY A 116 -0.90 -14.56 5.27
N THR A 117 -2.05 -14.55 5.92
CA THR A 117 -2.44 -15.52 6.95
C THR A 117 -3.95 -15.70 6.84
N THR A 118 -4.41 -16.94 6.66
CA THR A 118 -5.85 -17.23 6.66
C THR A 118 -6.39 -17.39 8.09
N GLN A 119 -7.72 -17.41 8.21
CA GLN A 119 -8.40 -17.65 9.48
C GLN A 119 -7.98 -18.99 10.08
N GLU A 120 -7.98 -19.09 11.41
CA GLU A 120 -7.53 -20.28 12.15
C GLU A 120 -6.09 -20.76 11.83
N TYR A 121 -5.27 -19.91 11.20
CA TYR A 121 -3.86 -20.20 10.88
C TYR A 121 -3.69 -21.45 10.00
N THR A 122 -4.60 -21.68 9.05
CA THR A 122 -4.56 -22.86 8.17
C THR A 122 -3.54 -22.70 7.04
N ASP A 123 -3.31 -21.46 6.61
CA ASP A 123 -2.40 -21.10 5.53
C ASP A 123 -1.60 -19.87 5.90
N ALA A 124 -0.31 -19.92 5.62
CA ALA A 124 0.62 -18.83 5.87
C ALA A 124 1.46 -18.57 4.62
N TRP A 125 1.47 -17.31 4.20
CA TRP A 125 2.09 -16.86 2.95
C TRP A 125 3.10 -15.76 3.21
N PHE A 126 4.21 -15.82 2.49
CA PHE A 126 5.02 -14.65 2.21
C PHE A 126 5.34 -14.60 0.72
N VAL A 127 4.94 -13.51 0.07
CA VAL A 127 5.24 -13.27 -1.34
C VAL A 127 6.00 -11.96 -1.42
N GLY A 128 7.17 -12.01 -2.04
CA GLY A 128 8.06 -10.86 -2.08
C GLY A 128 8.97 -10.89 -3.28
N TYR A 129 9.56 -9.74 -3.57
CA TYR A 129 10.40 -9.54 -4.73
C TYR A 129 11.48 -8.49 -4.49
N THR A 130 12.50 -8.60 -5.30
CA THR A 130 13.53 -7.60 -5.60
C THR A 130 13.33 -7.19 -7.07
N PRO A 131 14.06 -6.18 -7.60
CA PRO A 131 14.03 -5.90 -9.03
C PRO A 131 14.42 -7.11 -9.90
N GLU A 132 15.20 -8.06 -9.36
CA GLU A 132 15.77 -9.17 -10.13
C GLU A 132 15.01 -10.49 -9.98
N LEU A 133 14.30 -10.69 -8.87
CA LEU A 133 13.67 -11.98 -8.57
C LEU A 133 12.42 -11.81 -7.71
N THR A 134 11.36 -12.55 -8.07
CA THR A 134 10.15 -12.72 -7.28
C THR A 134 10.07 -14.15 -6.74
N ALA A 135 9.68 -14.31 -5.48
CA ALA A 135 9.45 -15.60 -4.87
C ALA A 135 8.18 -15.61 -4.01
N SER A 136 7.49 -16.75 -4.02
CA SER A 136 6.26 -17.00 -3.26
C SER A 136 6.48 -18.21 -2.38
N VAL A 137 6.22 -18.06 -1.09
CA VAL A 137 6.31 -19.13 -0.09
C VAL A 137 4.94 -19.31 0.54
N TRP A 138 4.43 -20.53 0.45
CA TRP A 138 3.27 -20.99 1.19
C TRP A 138 3.68 -22.09 2.16
N ILE A 139 3.09 -22.05 3.34
CA ILE A 139 3.10 -23.14 4.30
C ILE A 139 1.64 -23.42 4.65
N GLY A 140 1.28 -24.70 4.62
CA GLY A 140 -0.04 -25.20 4.95
C GLY A 140 -0.08 -26.71 4.73
N TYR A 141 -1.24 -27.31 4.95
CA TYR A 141 -1.48 -28.72 4.68
C TYR A 141 -2.21 -28.84 3.33
N PRO A 142 -1.62 -29.49 2.30
CA PRO A 142 -2.19 -29.47 0.95
C PRO A 142 -3.48 -30.28 0.82
N GLU A 143 -3.66 -31.29 1.67
CA GLU A 143 -4.80 -32.21 1.64
C GLU A 143 -5.83 -31.94 2.74
N GLU A 144 -5.53 -31.05 3.69
CA GLU A 144 -6.36 -30.82 4.88
C GLU A 144 -6.40 -29.34 5.29
N THR A 145 -7.56 -28.84 5.69
CA THR A 145 -7.67 -27.52 6.33
C THR A 145 -7.42 -27.66 7.83
N LYS A 146 -6.15 -27.59 8.24
CA LYS A 146 -5.73 -27.80 9.63
C LYS A 146 -4.95 -26.60 10.19
N PRO A 147 -5.28 -26.13 11.41
CA PRO A 147 -4.54 -25.06 12.07
C PRO A 147 -3.06 -25.40 12.29
N MET A 148 -2.17 -24.45 11.99
CA MET A 148 -0.75 -24.49 12.32
C MET A 148 -0.43 -23.63 13.56
N SER A 149 -1.26 -23.75 14.60
CA SER A 149 -1.20 -22.92 15.80
C SER A 149 0.00 -23.20 16.72
N ARG A 150 0.67 -24.36 16.56
CA ARG A 150 1.85 -24.70 17.36
C ARG A 150 2.81 -25.64 16.63
N ILE A 151 3.62 -25.07 15.74
CA ILE A 151 4.75 -25.78 15.13
C ILE A 151 6.02 -25.29 15.82
N ARG A 152 6.67 -26.16 16.61
CA ARG A 152 7.86 -25.82 17.42
C ARG A 152 7.65 -24.56 18.28
N ASP A 153 6.53 -24.52 19.00
CA ASP A 153 6.11 -23.39 19.85
C ASP A 153 5.88 -22.05 19.14
N THR A 154 5.77 -22.06 17.81
CA THR A 154 5.47 -20.89 16.98
C THR A 154 4.11 -21.04 16.30
N ILE A 155 3.29 -19.98 16.35
CA ILE A 155 2.10 -19.86 15.51
C ILE A 155 2.58 -19.54 14.08
N VAL A 156 2.20 -20.37 13.11
CA VAL A 156 2.61 -20.16 11.73
C VAL A 156 1.71 -19.11 11.08
N VAL A 157 2.30 -17.97 10.74
CA VAL A 157 1.67 -16.83 10.07
C VAL A 157 2.64 -16.31 9.02
N GLY A 158 2.17 -15.49 8.07
CA GLY A 158 3.02 -15.03 6.97
C GLY A 158 4.37 -14.41 7.39
N GLY A 159 4.39 -13.71 8.54
CA GLY A 159 5.60 -13.07 9.07
C GLY A 159 6.55 -13.97 9.88
N THR A 160 6.23 -15.27 10.07
CA THR A 160 7.10 -16.23 10.77
C THR A 160 7.85 -17.10 9.77
N PHE A 161 7.58 -18.42 9.73
CA PHE A 161 8.32 -19.34 8.88
C PHE A 161 8.27 -19.01 7.38
N PRO A 162 7.15 -18.55 6.78
CA PRO A 162 7.15 -18.20 5.36
C PRO A 162 8.12 -17.07 5.02
N ALA A 163 8.16 -16.00 5.84
CA ALA A 163 9.10 -14.91 5.68
C ALA A 163 10.56 -15.36 5.90
N ASP A 164 10.82 -16.21 6.90
CA ASP A 164 12.15 -16.76 7.16
C ASP A 164 12.66 -17.64 6.00
N ILE A 165 11.79 -18.51 5.45
CA ILE A 165 12.12 -19.34 4.29
C ILE A 165 12.38 -18.48 3.05
N TRP A 166 11.52 -17.48 2.79
CA TRP A 166 11.70 -16.54 1.70
C TRP A 166 13.05 -15.83 1.82
N ARG A 167 13.39 -15.33 3.02
CA ARG A 167 14.67 -14.67 3.29
C ARG A 167 15.86 -15.57 2.99
N ILE A 168 15.85 -16.80 3.51
CA ILE A 168 16.95 -17.77 3.31
C ILE A 168 17.14 -18.07 1.83
N PHE A 169 16.04 -18.31 1.11
CA PHE A 169 16.09 -18.56 -0.33
C PHE A 169 16.64 -17.36 -1.10
N MET A 170 16.12 -16.16 -0.84
CA MET A 170 16.49 -14.96 -1.59
C MET A 170 17.94 -14.52 -1.34
N ILE A 171 18.47 -14.70 -0.12
CA ILE A 171 19.89 -14.43 0.18
C ILE A 171 20.79 -15.31 -0.68
N GLU A 172 20.50 -16.61 -0.76
CA GLU A 172 21.31 -17.54 -1.54
C GLU A 172 21.14 -17.32 -3.04
N ALA A 173 19.91 -17.13 -3.51
CA ALA A 173 19.60 -16.95 -4.93
C ALA A 173 20.19 -15.66 -5.51
N LEU A 174 20.39 -14.62 -4.69
CA LEU A 174 20.88 -13.31 -5.11
C LEU A 174 22.31 -13.00 -4.67
N LYS A 175 23.05 -13.98 -4.11
CA LYS A 175 24.39 -13.75 -3.54
C LYS A 175 25.40 -13.15 -4.54
N ASP A 176 25.27 -13.51 -5.82
CA ASP A 176 26.15 -13.06 -6.91
C ASP A 176 25.44 -12.06 -7.84
N VAL A 177 24.25 -11.60 -7.47
CA VAL A 177 23.43 -10.65 -8.26
C VAL A 177 23.64 -9.23 -7.73
N PRO A 178 24.10 -8.27 -8.55
CA PRO A 178 24.27 -6.88 -8.12
C PRO A 178 23.02 -6.31 -7.46
N VAL A 179 23.22 -5.45 -6.46
CA VAL A 179 22.12 -4.76 -5.78
C VAL A 179 21.64 -3.61 -6.66
N SER A 180 20.36 -3.62 -7.02
CA SER A 180 19.67 -2.49 -7.64
C SER A 180 18.46 -2.05 -6.82
N ASP A 181 18.01 -0.81 -7.05
CA ASP A 181 16.75 -0.30 -6.49
C ASP A 181 15.65 -0.36 -7.56
N PHE A 182 14.40 -0.27 -7.12
CA PHE A 182 13.25 -0.30 -8.01
C PHE A 182 13.23 0.90 -8.96
N PRO A 183 13.06 0.70 -10.28
CA PRO A 183 13.08 1.79 -11.23
C PRO A 183 11.92 2.77 -10.97
N LYS A 184 12.27 4.03 -10.69
CA LYS A 184 11.31 5.12 -10.52
C LYS A 184 10.81 5.60 -11.89
N PRO A 185 9.50 5.77 -12.09
CA PRO A 185 8.96 6.26 -13.36
C PRO A 185 9.22 7.76 -13.53
N ASP A 186 9.43 8.18 -14.79
CA ASP A 186 9.72 9.59 -15.14
C ASP A 186 8.53 10.53 -14.91
N LYS A 187 7.30 9.98 -14.90
CA LYS A 187 6.05 10.75 -14.80
C LYS A 187 4.94 9.96 -14.09
N GLY A 188 3.83 10.62 -13.79
CA GLY A 188 2.65 10.00 -13.19
C GLY A 188 2.71 9.84 -11.68
N LEU A 189 3.74 10.40 -11.04
CA LEU A 189 3.85 10.56 -9.59
C LEU A 189 4.01 12.04 -9.27
N VAL A 190 3.33 12.49 -8.22
CA VAL A 190 3.42 13.85 -7.69
C VAL A 190 3.72 13.79 -6.20
N GLU A 191 4.48 14.75 -5.69
CA GLU A 191 4.68 14.95 -4.26
C GLU A 191 3.96 16.22 -3.86
N ILE A 192 3.07 16.11 -2.89
CA ILE A 192 2.35 17.25 -2.34
C ILE A 192 2.43 17.25 -0.81
N GLU A 193 2.35 18.44 -0.23
CA GLU A 193 2.26 18.59 1.22
C GLU A 193 0.86 18.19 1.68
N VAL A 194 0.80 17.30 2.67
CA VAL A 194 -0.42 16.84 3.31
C VAL A 194 -0.31 16.94 4.81
N CYS A 195 -1.46 17.03 5.47
CA CYS A 195 -1.58 16.85 6.90
C CYS A 195 -1.37 15.37 7.25
N SER A 196 -0.44 15.06 8.17
CA SER A 196 -0.05 13.70 8.54
C SER A 196 -1.16 12.93 9.26
N SER A 197 -2.09 13.62 9.93
CA SER A 197 -3.21 12.99 10.63
C SER A 197 -4.39 12.69 9.68
N SER A 198 -4.81 13.69 8.90
CA SER A 198 -5.98 13.58 8.03
C SER A 198 -5.67 13.01 6.64
N GLY A 199 -4.42 13.10 6.18
CA GLY A 199 -4.03 12.77 4.80
C GLY A 199 -4.54 13.77 3.75
N LEU A 200 -5.16 14.87 4.17
CA LEU A 200 -5.72 15.91 3.31
C LEU A 200 -4.78 17.11 3.15
N LEU A 201 -5.11 18.05 2.26
CA LEU A 201 -4.31 19.27 2.09
C LEU A 201 -4.25 20.08 3.40
N PRO A 202 -3.09 20.54 3.86
CA PRO A 202 -3.00 21.29 5.11
C PRO A 202 -3.75 22.62 4.96
N GLY A 203 -4.69 22.86 5.88
CA GLY A 203 -5.34 24.17 6.00
C GLY A 203 -4.42 25.20 6.69
N PRO A 204 -4.83 26.48 6.76
CA PRO A 204 -4.06 27.53 7.43
C PRO A 204 -3.67 27.21 8.88
N PHE A 205 -4.50 26.42 9.58
CA PHE A 205 -4.29 26.07 10.99
C PHE A 205 -3.63 24.70 11.19
N CYS A 206 -3.24 24.00 10.11
CA CYS A 206 -2.51 22.74 10.24
C CYS A 206 -1.12 23.01 10.83
N PRO A 207 -0.77 22.42 12.00
CA PRO A 207 0.52 22.61 12.64
C PRO A 207 1.68 22.21 11.72
N GLU A 208 2.78 22.94 11.71
CA GLU A 208 3.94 22.63 10.87
C GLU A 208 4.47 21.21 11.09
N ILE A 209 4.47 20.73 12.34
CA ILE A 209 4.89 19.36 12.68
C ILE A 209 4.00 18.28 12.07
N GLU A 210 2.76 18.63 11.70
CA GLU A 210 1.83 17.72 11.05
C GLU A 210 1.78 17.92 9.53
N ARG A 211 2.62 18.80 8.96
CA ARG A 211 2.76 18.93 7.50
C ARG A 211 3.88 18.03 7.02
N GLN A 212 3.57 17.16 6.07
CA GLN A 212 4.57 16.26 5.49
C GLN A 212 4.38 16.16 3.98
N LEU A 213 5.48 16.03 3.24
CA LEU A 213 5.42 15.65 1.83
C LEU A 213 5.00 14.18 1.72
N SER A 214 4.01 13.91 0.87
CA SER A 214 3.61 12.55 0.51
C SER A 214 3.51 12.39 -0.99
N MET A 215 3.89 11.19 -1.44
CA MET A 215 3.80 10.79 -2.84
C MET A 215 2.38 10.33 -3.17
N PHE A 216 1.89 10.69 -4.35
CA PHE A 216 0.62 10.25 -4.90
C PHE A 216 0.79 9.83 -6.36
N VAL A 217 -0.07 8.93 -6.82
CA VAL A 217 -0.27 8.73 -8.26
C VAL A 217 -0.99 9.96 -8.80
N GLU A 218 -0.51 10.51 -9.91
CA GLU A 218 -1.10 11.72 -10.51
C GLU A 218 -2.62 11.56 -10.74
N GLY A 219 -3.39 12.50 -10.19
CA GLY A 219 -4.85 12.52 -10.21
C GLY A 219 -5.52 11.86 -9.01
N SER A 220 -4.77 11.18 -8.14
CA SER A 220 -5.27 10.57 -6.89
C SER A 220 -4.97 11.40 -5.64
N GLU A 221 -4.30 12.53 -5.77
CA GLU A 221 -4.01 13.43 -4.67
C GLU A 221 -5.29 14.04 -4.05
N PRO A 222 -5.31 14.27 -2.72
CA PRO A 222 -6.43 14.92 -2.04
C PRO A 222 -6.71 16.30 -2.63
N LYS A 223 -8.00 16.60 -2.83
CA LYS A 223 -8.49 17.89 -3.35
C LYS A 223 -9.15 18.76 -2.29
N THR A 224 -9.29 18.23 -1.08
CA THR A 224 -9.96 18.88 0.04
C THR A 224 -8.95 19.20 1.14
N TYR A 225 -9.23 20.26 1.89
CA TYR A 225 -8.42 20.66 3.04
C TYR A 225 -8.74 19.80 4.28
N CYS A 226 -7.74 19.70 5.16
CA CYS A 226 -7.83 19.08 6.46
C CYS A 226 -9.06 19.57 7.24
N ASN A 227 -9.83 18.62 7.74
CA ASN A 227 -11.02 18.83 8.57
C ASN A 227 -10.76 18.63 10.06
N GLU A 228 -9.51 18.32 10.46
CA GLU A 228 -9.11 18.12 11.84
C GLU A 228 -8.53 19.40 12.45
N HIS A 229 -7.59 20.05 11.75
CA HIS A 229 -7.01 21.34 12.16
C HIS A 229 -7.77 22.51 11.53
N ASN A 230 -9.04 22.62 11.85
CA ASN A 230 -9.93 23.69 11.35
C ASN A 230 -10.40 24.65 12.45
N LYS A 231 -9.93 24.45 13.69
CA LYS A 231 -10.22 25.31 14.84
C LYS A 231 -8.96 25.97 15.33
N VAL A 232 -9.04 27.27 15.60
CA VAL A 232 -8.02 28.03 16.30
C VAL A 232 -8.64 28.60 17.57
N SER A 233 -7.93 28.43 18.69
CA SER A 233 -8.31 29.13 19.92
C SER A 233 -7.86 30.57 19.78
N ILE A 234 -8.82 31.49 19.84
CA ILE A 234 -8.57 32.93 19.81
C ILE A 234 -8.58 33.41 21.26
N PRO A 235 -7.59 34.20 21.70
CA PRO A 235 -7.61 34.77 23.05
C PRO A 235 -8.86 35.64 23.26
N ASN A 236 -9.34 35.70 24.50
CA ASN A 236 -10.51 36.50 24.86
C ASN A 236 -10.29 37.98 24.51
N LEU A 237 -11.23 38.58 23.79
CA LEU A 237 -11.23 39.99 23.41
C LEU A 237 -11.93 40.83 24.49
N ILE A 238 -11.36 40.84 25.70
CA ILE A 238 -11.99 41.46 26.89
C ILE A 238 -11.90 42.99 26.83
N GLY A 239 -13.02 43.67 27.06
CA GLY A 239 -13.07 45.11 27.29
C GLY A 239 -13.20 45.99 26.03
N LEU A 240 -13.16 45.36 24.84
CA LEU A 240 -13.48 45.97 23.56
C LEU A 240 -14.99 46.13 23.37
N SER A 241 -15.39 47.09 22.52
CA SER A 241 -16.74 47.10 21.99
C SER A 241 -16.95 45.91 21.04
N LYS A 242 -18.20 45.48 20.89
CA LYS A 242 -18.57 44.38 19.98
C LYS A 242 -18.05 44.62 18.55
N ASP A 243 -18.18 45.84 18.04
CA ASP A 243 -17.76 46.19 16.68
C ASP A 243 -16.24 46.14 16.49
N GLU A 244 -15.47 46.51 17.51
CA GLU A 244 -14.01 46.40 17.49
C GLU A 244 -13.56 44.95 17.53
N ALA A 245 -14.18 44.12 18.37
CA ALA A 245 -13.88 42.70 18.45
C ALA A 245 -14.18 41.96 17.14
N ILE A 246 -15.32 42.24 16.51
CA ILE A 246 -15.69 41.68 15.20
C ILE A 246 -14.67 42.07 14.13
N LYS A 247 -14.27 43.35 14.04
CA LYS A 247 -13.27 43.79 13.07
C LYS A 247 -11.92 43.09 13.22
N ILE A 248 -11.49 42.82 14.46
CA ILE A 248 -10.27 42.06 14.72
C ILE A 248 -10.43 40.62 14.22
N LEU A 249 -11.52 39.95 14.55
CA LEU A 249 -11.78 38.57 14.11
C LEU A 249 -11.90 38.45 12.58
N GLU A 250 -12.57 39.40 11.92
CA GLU A 250 -12.66 39.47 10.46
C GLU A 250 -11.29 39.71 9.81
N SER A 251 -10.41 40.49 10.45
CA SER A 251 -9.04 40.73 9.96
C SER A 251 -8.17 39.47 9.97
N LEU A 252 -8.51 38.46 10.77
CA LEU A 252 -7.81 37.17 10.85
C LEU A 252 -8.12 36.23 9.68
N LYS A 253 -8.95 36.66 8.72
CA LYS A 253 -9.35 35.87 7.53
C LYS A 253 -9.96 34.50 7.88
N LEU A 254 -10.66 34.42 9.00
CA LEU A 254 -11.41 33.24 9.41
C LEU A 254 -12.63 33.07 8.50
N LEU A 255 -12.86 31.84 8.02
CA LEU A 255 -14.05 31.50 7.25
C LEU A 255 -15.11 30.92 8.20
N ASN A 256 -16.37 31.33 8.03
CA ASN A 256 -17.53 30.90 8.83
C ASN A 256 -17.42 31.23 10.33
N ILE A 257 -17.51 32.53 10.67
CA ILE A 257 -17.57 32.97 12.06
C ILE A 257 -19.01 32.79 12.59
N GLU A 258 -19.19 31.91 13.56
CA GLU A 258 -20.42 31.84 14.36
C GLU A 258 -20.23 32.68 15.63
N ILE A 259 -21.06 33.72 15.81
CA ILE A 259 -21.05 34.56 17.00
C ILE A 259 -22.17 34.09 17.93
N ILE A 260 -21.79 33.53 19.07
CA ILE A 260 -22.72 33.17 20.15
C ILE A 260 -22.71 34.30 21.17
N GLU A 261 -23.88 34.88 21.43
CA GLU A 261 -24.03 35.95 22.42
C GLU A 261 -24.56 35.38 23.74
N GLU A 262 -23.76 35.50 24.80
CA GLU A 262 -24.18 35.17 26.16
C GLU A 262 -24.20 36.43 27.02
N PHE A 263 -25.18 36.54 27.93
CA PHE A 263 -25.30 37.68 28.83
C PHE A 263 -24.67 37.36 30.18
N ASN A 264 -23.77 38.21 30.67
CA ASN A 264 -23.15 38.09 31.98
C ASN A 264 -23.33 39.41 32.78
N THR A 265 -23.85 39.30 34.00
CA THR A 265 -24.09 40.43 34.92
C THR A 265 -22.83 41.00 35.56
N ASP A 266 -21.72 40.26 35.50
CA ASP A 266 -20.45 40.63 36.13
C ASP A 266 -19.66 41.67 35.29
N TYR A 267 -20.09 41.95 34.06
CA TYR A 267 -19.38 42.83 33.12
C TYR A 267 -20.21 44.06 32.70
N PRO A 268 -19.55 45.21 32.39
CA PRO A 268 -20.24 46.43 31.97
C PRO A 268 -21.06 46.26 30.68
N LYS A 269 -22.26 46.84 30.65
CA LYS A 269 -23.14 46.83 29.46
C LYS A 269 -22.40 47.37 28.23
N GLY A 270 -22.48 46.64 27.12
CA GLY A 270 -21.96 47.06 25.81
C GLY A 270 -20.50 46.68 25.52
N LYS A 271 -19.87 45.85 26.37
CA LYS A 271 -18.51 45.34 26.16
C LYS A 271 -18.48 43.83 26.05
N VAL A 272 -17.52 43.32 25.27
CA VAL A 272 -17.23 41.87 25.16
C VAL A 272 -16.44 41.44 26.41
N PHE A 273 -16.80 40.27 26.95
CA PHE A 273 -16.16 39.62 28.09
C PHE A 273 -15.63 38.23 27.71
#